data_AF-A0A7G9NU02-F1
#
_entry.id   AF-A0A7G9NU02-F1
#
_cell.length_a   1.000
_cell.length_b   1.000
_cell.length_c   1.000
_cell.angle_alpha   90.00
_cell.angle_beta   90.00
_cell.angle_gamma   90.00
#
_symmetry.space_group_name_H-M   'P 1'
#
loop_
_entity.id
_entity.type
_entity.pdbx_description
1 polymer ?
#
loop_
_entity_poly.entity_id
_entity_poly.type
_entity_poly.pdbx_seq_one_letter_code
_entity_poly.pdbx_strand_id
1 'polypeptide(L)'
;MNTFDLPVVRWCMLHVANGDLFYIALVLLTLATALRLAASWRAMYRWRHVLALLTGVGCFALILAASSLTLAWLVYLGLLAVGACLHRPQRRLRLAVAALAMAAGIFSLVQTIHYEAGPDPLNTDDSTQPDFDQVVGIGDVFNRVVTPERTEAWPLRLKPLIHRDTASYAFADTSVADIDRYLSTRPIHNTLIILAVGAHDMLFGQSLTDYRNGLSALLTRLTADNRVIMIEIPVPLARPWYGWVQRSIAEQHDVALIPRRVIADVLFAVPGATAEDGLHLTPAGHQRLAESLAAYLTP
;
A
#
# COMPACT_ATOMS: atom_id res chain seq x y z
N MET A 1 -14.78 -8.78 -24.13
CA MET A 1 -14.22 -9.31 -22.87
C MET A 1 -12.93 -8.56 -22.64
N ASN A 2 -12.87 -7.73 -21.61
CA ASN A 2 -11.71 -6.88 -21.36
C ASN A 2 -10.53 -7.77 -20.93
N THR A 3 -9.30 -7.48 -21.36
CA THR A 3 -8.13 -8.32 -20.98
C THR A 3 -7.90 -8.32 -19.46
N PHE A 4 -8.35 -7.26 -18.79
CA PHE A 4 -8.38 -7.13 -17.34
C PHE A 4 -9.38 -8.06 -16.62
N ASP A 5 -10.35 -8.65 -17.32
CA ASP A 5 -11.34 -9.55 -16.70
C ASP A 5 -10.86 -10.99 -16.58
N LEU A 6 -9.72 -11.34 -17.19
CA LEU A 6 -9.17 -12.68 -17.09
C LEU A 6 -8.81 -12.99 -15.62
N PRO A 7 -9.33 -14.08 -15.01
CA PRO A 7 -9.09 -14.38 -13.60
C PRO A 7 -7.62 -14.39 -13.22
N VAL A 8 -6.75 -14.89 -14.10
CA VAL A 8 -5.29 -14.92 -13.89
C VAL A 8 -4.69 -13.52 -13.88
N VAL A 9 -5.13 -12.62 -14.77
CA VAL A 9 -4.62 -11.25 -14.84
C VAL A 9 -4.99 -10.49 -13.58
N ARG A 10 -6.24 -10.61 -13.13
CA ARG A 10 -6.74 -10.00 -11.89
C ARG A 10 -6.00 -10.51 -10.67
N TRP A 11 -5.81 -11.82 -10.60
CA TRP A 11 -5.05 -12.45 -9.54
C TRP A 11 -3.62 -11.91 -9.47
N CYS A 12 -2.94 -11.79 -10.61
CA CYS A 12 -1.62 -11.18 -10.67
C CYS A 12 -1.63 -9.71 -10.23
N MET A 13 -2.57 -8.91 -10.74
CA MET A 13 -2.69 -7.48 -10.40
C MET A 13 -2.97 -7.27 -8.91
N LEU A 14 -3.85 -8.09 -8.32
CA LEU A 14 -4.15 -8.07 -6.91
C LEU A 14 -2.89 -8.27 -6.08
N HIS A 15 -2.10 -9.31 -6.36
CA HIS A 15 -0.88 -9.59 -5.61
C HIS A 15 0.25 -8.59 -5.85
N VAL A 16 0.30 -7.96 -7.03
CA VAL A 16 1.22 -6.84 -7.31
C VAL A 16 0.81 -5.62 -6.47
N ALA A 17 -0.48 -5.27 -6.48
CA ALA A 17 -1.01 -4.06 -5.88
C ALA A 17 -1.10 -4.14 -4.34
N ASN A 18 -1.45 -5.30 -3.79
CA ASN A 18 -1.41 -5.57 -2.34
C ASN A 18 0.03 -5.63 -1.83
N GLY A 19 0.98 -6.05 -2.68
CA GLY A 19 2.38 -6.26 -2.30
C GLY A 19 2.72 -7.68 -1.92
N ASP A 20 1.81 -8.64 -2.04
CA ASP A 20 2.01 -10.05 -1.71
C ASP A 20 3.20 -10.67 -2.45
N LEU A 21 3.43 -10.27 -3.71
CA LEU A 21 4.56 -10.75 -4.50
C LEU A 21 5.91 -10.50 -3.82
N PHE A 22 5.99 -9.45 -3.02
CA PHE A 22 7.16 -9.15 -2.23
C PHE A 22 7.45 -10.28 -1.22
N TYR A 23 6.45 -10.69 -0.45
CA TYR A 23 6.61 -11.77 0.53
C TYR A 23 6.93 -13.10 -0.12
N ILE A 24 6.26 -13.40 -1.24
CA ILE A 24 6.55 -14.61 -2.03
C ILE A 24 8.01 -14.61 -2.47
N ALA A 25 8.51 -13.48 -3.00
CA ALA A 25 9.89 -13.34 -3.39
C ALA A 25 10.87 -13.63 -2.24
N LEU A 26 10.61 -13.06 -1.07
CA LEU A 26 11.46 -13.23 0.10
C LEU A 26 11.50 -14.66 0.60
N VAL A 27 10.36 -15.34 0.66
CA VAL A 27 10.28 -16.75 1.06
C VAL A 27 11.09 -17.61 0.09
N LEU A 28 10.90 -17.41 -1.21
CA LEU A 28 11.62 -18.17 -2.25
C LEU A 28 13.13 -17.95 -2.19
N LEU A 29 13.58 -16.70 -2.03
CA LEU A 29 15.00 -16.34 -1.96
C LEU A 29 15.65 -16.80 -0.64
N THR A 30 14.92 -16.73 0.48
CA THR A 30 15.36 -17.30 1.76
C THR A 30 15.56 -18.79 1.63
N LEU A 31 14.56 -19.49 1.09
CA LEU A 31 14.58 -20.95 0.94
C LEU A 31 15.73 -21.38 0.02
N ALA A 32 15.90 -20.71 -1.13
CA ALA A 32 17.01 -20.96 -2.04
C ALA A 32 18.37 -20.79 -1.34
N THR A 33 18.53 -19.71 -0.57
CA THR A 33 19.77 -19.44 0.18
C THR A 33 20.00 -20.46 1.29
N ALA A 34 18.97 -20.77 2.09
CA ALA A 34 19.05 -21.75 3.17
C ALA A 34 19.42 -23.15 2.65
N LEU A 35 18.74 -23.61 1.58
CA LEU A 35 19.06 -24.88 0.93
C LEU A 35 20.50 -24.89 0.40
N ARG A 36 20.96 -23.78 -0.20
CA ARG A 36 22.33 -23.65 -0.69
C ARG A 36 23.36 -23.66 0.43
N LEU A 37 23.06 -23.09 1.60
CA LEU A 37 23.95 -23.06 2.76
C LEU A 37 23.95 -24.37 3.56
N ALA A 38 22.84 -25.13 3.53
CA ALA A 38 22.72 -26.43 4.18
C ALA A 38 23.24 -27.60 3.31
N ALA A 39 23.16 -27.47 1.98
CA ALA A 39 23.53 -28.55 1.08
C ALA A 39 25.03 -28.86 1.07
N SER A 40 25.35 -30.16 1.01
CA SER A 40 26.66 -30.66 0.62
C SER A 40 26.88 -30.42 -0.89
N TRP A 41 28.12 -30.43 -1.35
CA TRP A 41 28.45 -30.27 -2.78
C TRP A 41 27.68 -31.24 -3.69
N ARG A 42 27.55 -32.51 -3.28
CA ARG A 42 26.80 -33.53 -4.03
C ARG A 42 25.30 -33.23 -4.08
N ALA A 43 24.74 -32.75 -2.97
CA ALA A 43 23.35 -32.32 -2.92
C ALA A 43 23.13 -31.07 -3.80
N MET A 44 24.03 -30.09 -3.77
CA MET A 44 23.93 -28.89 -4.62
C MET A 44 23.83 -29.23 -6.10
N TYR A 45 24.61 -30.20 -6.59
CA TYR A 45 24.54 -30.62 -7.99
C TYR A 45 23.16 -31.22 -8.33
N ARG A 46 22.60 -32.06 -7.45
CA ARG A 46 21.26 -32.64 -7.62
C ARG A 46 20.16 -31.58 -7.61
N TRP A 47 20.27 -30.60 -6.72
CA TRP A 47 19.24 -29.57 -6.51
C TRP A 47 19.43 -28.29 -7.34
N ARG A 48 20.43 -28.23 -8.24
CA ARG A 48 20.78 -27.00 -8.96
C ARG A 48 19.60 -26.38 -9.72
N HIS A 49 18.74 -27.20 -10.33
CA HIS A 49 17.60 -26.73 -11.11
C HIS A 49 16.50 -26.15 -10.20
N VAL A 50 16.24 -26.80 -9.07
CA VAL A 50 15.27 -26.30 -8.07
C VAL A 50 15.77 -24.99 -7.47
N LEU A 51 17.05 -24.91 -7.11
CA LEU A 51 17.66 -23.68 -6.59
C LEU A 51 17.60 -22.54 -7.62
N ALA A 52 17.90 -22.84 -8.89
CA ALA A 52 17.80 -21.87 -9.97
C ALA A 52 16.35 -21.40 -10.20
N LEU A 53 15.38 -22.31 -10.12
CA LEU A 53 13.96 -21.97 -10.23
C LEU A 53 13.50 -21.08 -9.07
N LEU A 54 13.77 -21.47 -7.83
CA LEU A 54 13.41 -20.68 -6.64
C LEU A 54 14.03 -19.27 -6.69
N THR A 55 15.31 -19.20 -7.07
CA THR A 55 16.02 -17.91 -7.20
C THR A 55 15.42 -17.09 -8.34
N GLY A 56 15.19 -17.70 -9.50
CA GLY A 56 14.65 -17.02 -10.68
C GLY A 56 13.25 -16.48 -10.44
N VAL A 57 12.33 -17.31 -9.93
CA VAL A 57 10.97 -16.90 -9.58
C VAL A 57 10.99 -15.86 -8.45
N GLY A 58 11.85 -16.04 -7.44
CA GLY A 58 12.00 -15.07 -6.35
C GLY A 58 12.46 -13.70 -6.84
N CYS A 59 13.51 -13.64 -7.67
CA CYS A 59 13.98 -12.39 -8.27
C CYS A 59 12.92 -11.76 -9.17
N PHE A 60 12.22 -12.56 -9.97
CA PHE A 60 11.14 -12.07 -10.84
C PHE A 60 9.99 -11.46 -10.02
N ALA A 61 9.52 -12.16 -8.99
CA ALA A 61 8.49 -11.66 -8.08
C ALA A 61 8.96 -10.40 -7.33
N LEU A 62 10.24 -10.29 -6.98
CA LEU A 62 10.81 -9.09 -6.35
C LEU A 62 10.81 -7.88 -7.28
N ILE A 63 11.16 -8.08 -8.56
CA ILE A 63 11.13 -7.01 -9.58
C ILE A 63 9.70 -6.54 -9.82
N LEU A 64 8.74 -7.47 -9.79
CA LEU A 64 7.31 -7.19 -9.89
C LEU A 64 6.67 -6.75 -8.57
N ALA A 65 7.41 -6.71 -7.46
CA ALA A 65 6.87 -6.22 -6.21
C ALA A 65 6.87 -4.69 -6.28
N ALA A 66 5.68 -4.10 -6.41
CA ALA A 66 5.49 -2.65 -6.29
C ALA A 66 5.61 -2.19 -4.82
N SER A 67 6.61 -2.67 -4.08
CA SER A 67 6.77 -2.38 -2.66
C SER A 67 7.75 -1.22 -2.45
N SER A 68 7.45 -0.35 -1.49
CA SER A 68 8.41 0.66 -1.05
C SER A 68 9.54 -0.04 -0.28
N LEU A 69 10.66 -0.28 -0.96
CA LEU A 69 11.83 -0.91 -0.36
C LEU A 69 12.45 0.03 0.70
N THR A 70 12.34 -0.34 1.98
CA THR A 70 13.14 0.25 3.07
C THR A 70 14.61 -0.19 2.98
N LEU A 71 15.51 0.54 3.65
CA LEU A 71 16.93 0.22 3.72
C LEU A 71 17.20 -1.21 4.26
N ALA A 72 16.38 -1.69 5.19
CA ALA A 72 16.47 -3.04 5.73
C ALA A 72 16.39 -4.12 4.65
N TRP A 73 15.59 -3.88 3.60
CA TRP A 73 15.46 -4.79 2.47
C TRP A 73 16.69 -4.83 1.59
N LEU A 74 17.33 -3.68 1.35
CA LEU A 74 18.58 -3.62 0.62
C LEU A 74 19.69 -4.39 1.36
N VAL A 75 19.74 -4.27 2.68
CA VAL A 75 20.67 -5.02 3.53
C VAL A 75 20.38 -6.53 3.42
N TYR A 76 19.12 -6.94 3.55
CA TYR A 76 18.72 -8.33 3.43
C TYR A 76 19.08 -8.93 2.06
N LEU A 77 18.77 -8.23 0.96
CA LEU A 77 19.12 -8.66 -0.39
C LEU A 77 20.63 -8.72 -0.61
N GLY A 78 21.38 -7.78 -0.06
CA GLY A 78 22.85 -7.80 -0.05
C GLY A 78 23.40 -9.05 0.64
N LEU A 79 22.84 -9.42 1.80
CA LEU A 79 23.23 -10.64 2.52
C LEU A 79 22.93 -11.92 1.74
N LEU A 80 21.76 -11.99 1.07
CA LEU A 80 21.43 -13.11 0.19
C LEU A 80 22.40 -13.21 -0.99
N ALA A 81 22.74 -12.09 -1.62
CA ALA A 81 23.69 -12.04 -2.73
C ALA A 81 25.08 -12.51 -2.29
N VAL A 82 25.56 -12.05 -1.13
CA VAL A 82 26.81 -12.55 -0.53
C VAL A 82 26.73 -14.06 -0.31
N GLY A 83 25.66 -14.55 0.32
CA GLY A 83 25.43 -15.99 0.53
C GLY A 83 25.45 -16.80 -0.77
N ALA A 84 24.91 -16.24 -1.85
CA ALA A 84 24.90 -16.86 -3.16
C ALA A 84 26.28 -16.85 -3.85
N CYS A 85 27.16 -15.90 -3.57
CA CYS A 85 28.49 -15.82 -4.18
C CYS A 85 29.54 -16.69 -3.48
N LEU A 86 29.29 -17.12 -2.25
CA LEU A 86 30.22 -17.92 -1.47
C LEU A 86 30.33 -19.37 -1.98
N HIS A 87 31.29 -19.64 -2.88
CA HIS A 87 31.46 -20.96 -3.52
C HIS A 87 32.17 -22.01 -2.64
N ARG A 88 33.07 -21.61 -1.73
CA ARG A 88 33.77 -22.48 -0.76
C ARG A 88 34.18 -21.78 0.56
N PRO A 89 33.28 -21.02 1.21
CA PRO A 89 33.59 -20.38 2.49
C PRO A 89 33.85 -21.42 3.60
N GLN A 90 34.60 -20.99 4.62
CA GLN A 90 34.64 -21.71 5.90
C GLN A 90 33.22 -21.88 6.46
N ARG A 91 32.93 -23.04 7.06
CA ARG A 91 31.59 -23.35 7.62
C ARG A 91 31.06 -22.25 8.53
N ARG A 92 31.94 -21.61 9.32
CA ARG A 92 31.60 -20.50 10.22
C ARG A 92 31.04 -19.29 9.47
N LEU A 93 31.64 -18.91 8.34
CA LEU A 93 31.16 -17.79 7.53
C LEU A 93 29.79 -18.09 6.89
N ARG A 94 29.54 -19.32 6.44
CA ARG A 94 28.21 -19.74 5.93
C ARG A 94 27.13 -19.57 6.99
N LEU A 95 27.42 -20.05 8.20
CA LEU A 95 26.49 -19.96 9.31
C LEU A 95 26.25 -18.50 9.73
N ALA A 96 27.30 -17.67 9.75
CA ALA A 96 27.17 -16.25 10.04
C ALA A 96 26.29 -15.53 8.99
N VAL A 97 26.53 -15.76 7.69
CA VAL A 97 25.72 -15.16 6.62
C VAL A 97 24.28 -15.69 6.67
N ALA A 98 24.06 -16.98 6.93
CA ALA A 98 22.73 -17.53 7.11
C ALA A 98 21.98 -16.87 8.27
N ALA A 99 22.64 -16.74 9.42
CA ALA A 99 22.06 -16.13 10.61
C ALA A 99 21.72 -14.65 10.38
N LEU A 100 22.64 -13.90 9.75
CA LEU A 100 22.39 -12.50 9.40
C LEU A 100 21.25 -12.34 8.40
N ALA A 101 21.21 -13.17 7.35
CA ALA A 101 20.12 -13.14 6.37
C ALA A 101 18.78 -13.49 7.04
N MET A 102 18.75 -14.49 7.93
CA MET A 102 17.55 -14.85 8.68
C MET A 102 17.10 -13.73 9.61
N ALA A 103 18.01 -13.13 10.38
CA ALA A 103 17.70 -12.00 11.26
C ALA A 103 17.16 -10.79 10.49
N ALA A 104 17.82 -10.43 9.38
CA ALA A 104 17.35 -9.37 8.49
C ALA A 104 15.99 -9.71 7.87
N GLY A 105 15.75 -10.97 7.49
CA GLY A 105 14.46 -11.42 6.97
C GLY A 105 13.34 -11.34 8.00
N ILE A 106 13.59 -11.78 9.24
CA ILE A 106 12.63 -11.66 10.35
C ILE A 106 12.33 -10.19 10.66
N PHE A 107 13.37 -9.36 10.81
CA PHE A 107 13.20 -7.93 11.08
C PHE A 107 12.34 -7.26 10.01
N SER A 108 12.61 -7.59 8.75
CA SER A 108 11.91 -6.99 7.62
C SER A 108 10.48 -7.54 7.48
N LEU A 109 10.24 -8.82 7.82
CA LEU A 109 8.90 -9.38 7.95
C LEU A 109 8.09 -8.65 9.05
N VAL A 110 8.67 -8.43 10.22
CA VAL A 110 8.03 -7.70 11.33
C VAL A 110 7.67 -6.28 10.92
N GLN A 111 8.60 -5.57 10.28
CA GLN A 111 8.35 -4.23 9.73
C GLN A 111 7.17 -4.23 8.76
N THR A 112 7.07 -5.24 7.88
CA THR A 112 5.97 -5.26 6.90
C THR A 112 4.65 -5.68 7.51
N ILE A 113 4.64 -6.61 8.47
CA ILE A 113 3.43 -6.91 9.24
C ILE A 113 2.94 -5.65 9.94
N HIS A 114 3.84 -4.84 10.50
CA HIS A 114 3.47 -3.58 11.13
C HIS A 114 2.87 -2.58 10.12
N TYR A 115 3.50 -2.39 8.96
CA TYR A 115 2.95 -1.52 7.91
C TYR A 115 1.63 -2.02 7.33
N GLU A 116 1.47 -3.33 7.21
CA GLU A 116 0.27 -3.95 6.65
C GLU A 116 -0.81 -4.15 7.71
N ALA A 117 -0.53 -4.17 9.01
CA ALA A 117 -1.57 -4.32 10.03
C ALA A 117 -2.64 -3.22 9.92
N GLY A 118 -2.26 -2.06 9.41
CA GLY A 118 -3.10 -0.88 9.38
C GLY A 118 -3.20 -0.24 10.77
N PRO A 119 -3.87 0.92 10.86
CA PRO A 119 -4.14 1.52 12.15
C PRO A 119 -5.11 0.64 12.91
N ASP A 120 -5.01 0.65 14.24
CA ASP A 120 -6.08 0.13 15.07
C ASP A 120 -7.39 0.85 14.68
N PRO A 121 -8.54 0.14 14.69
CA PRO A 121 -9.83 0.78 14.50
C PRO A 121 -9.92 2.02 15.37
N LEU A 122 -10.46 3.11 14.83
CA LEU A 122 -10.54 4.37 15.55
C LEU A 122 -11.30 4.13 16.85
N ASN A 123 -10.57 4.13 17.97
CA ASN A 123 -11.18 4.01 19.28
C ASN A 123 -11.93 5.32 19.55
N THR A 124 -13.25 5.29 19.37
CA THR A 124 -14.12 6.45 19.57
C THR A 124 -14.25 6.84 21.04
N ASP A 125 -13.85 5.95 21.96
CA ASP A 125 -13.88 6.19 23.41
C ASP A 125 -12.58 6.83 23.93
N ASP A 126 -11.60 7.08 23.06
CA ASP A 126 -10.39 7.80 23.45
C ASP A 126 -10.71 9.29 23.64
N SER A 127 -11.08 9.65 24.87
CA SER A 127 -11.38 11.02 25.32
C SER A 127 -10.26 12.05 25.07
N THR A 128 -9.07 11.60 24.66
CA THR A 128 -7.97 12.49 24.31
C THR A 128 -8.04 12.99 22.86
N GLN A 129 -8.89 12.39 22.03
CA GLN A 129 -9.07 12.79 20.64
C GLN A 129 -10.28 13.72 20.48
N PRO A 130 -10.18 14.74 19.60
CA PRO A 130 -11.29 15.65 19.37
C PRO A 130 -12.51 14.87 18.83
N ASP A 131 -13.65 15.09 19.46
CA ASP A 131 -14.93 14.61 18.95
C ASP A 131 -15.19 15.26 17.58
N PHE A 132 -15.82 14.50 16.68
CA PHE A 132 -16.09 14.96 15.32
C PHE A 132 -17.58 14.81 14.99
N ASP A 133 -18.13 15.86 14.41
CA ASP A 133 -19.57 15.92 14.07
C ASP A 133 -19.87 15.18 12.76
N GLN A 134 -18.87 15.10 11.87
CA GLN A 134 -19.03 14.60 10.51
C GLN A 134 -17.78 13.86 10.03
N VAL A 135 -18.00 12.88 9.13
CA VAL A 135 -16.95 12.23 8.36
C VAL A 135 -16.87 12.82 6.95
N VAL A 136 -15.69 13.21 6.50
CA VAL A 136 -15.48 13.83 5.19
C VAL A 136 -14.49 13.00 4.39
N GLY A 137 -14.94 12.45 3.26
CA GLY A 137 -14.06 11.83 2.29
C GLY A 137 -13.47 12.86 1.34
N ILE A 138 -12.14 13.00 1.31
CA ILE A 138 -11.41 13.85 0.38
C ILE A 138 -10.58 12.95 -0.51
N GLY A 139 -10.78 13.01 -1.82
CA GLY A 139 -10.03 12.14 -2.70
C GLY A 139 -10.09 12.54 -4.16
N ASP A 140 -9.19 11.93 -4.93
CA ASP A 140 -9.05 12.17 -6.36
C ASP A 140 -9.89 11.18 -7.19
N VAL A 141 -9.22 10.33 -7.96
CA VAL A 141 -9.77 9.41 -8.96
C VAL A 141 -10.70 8.38 -8.32
N PHE A 142 -10.43 7.97 -7.08
CA PHE A 142 -11.24 7.00 -6.33
C PHE A 142 -12.54 7.58 -5.74
N ASN A 143 -12.67 8.91 -5.68
CA ASN A 143 -13.90 9.57 -5.22
C ASN A 143 -14.88 9.85 -6.36
N ARG A 144 -14.48 9.61 -7.62
CA ARG A 144 -15.31 9.87 -8.79
C ARG A 144 -16.19 8.67 -9.10
N VAL A 145 -17.50 8.88 -9.03
CA VAL A 145 -18.48 7.95 -9.60
C VAL A 145 -18.48 8.10 -11.12
N VAL A 146 -18.47 6.98 -11.84
CA VAL A 146 -18.55 6.96 -13.31
C VAL A 146 -19.93 7.41 -13.80
N THR A 147 -20.95 7.30 -12.95
CA THR A 147 -22.32 7.78 -13.21
C THR A 147 -22.46 9.26 -12.82
N PRO A 148 -23.38 10.00 -13.45
CA PRO A 148 -23.63 11.41 -13.12
C PRO A 148 -24.22 11.61 -11.71
N GLU A 149 -24.67 10.54 -11.06
CA GLU A 149 -25.27 10.57 -9.72
C GLU A 149 -24.18 10.55 -8.64
N ARG A 150 -23.83 11.74 -8.13
CA ARG A 150 -22.82 11.92 -7.07
C ARG A 150 -23.17 11.25 -5.74
N THR A 151 -24.42 10.82 -5.54
CA THR A 151 -24.91 10.15 -4.32
C THR A 151 -24.30 8.76 -4.11
N GLU A 152 -23.62 8.21 -5.12
CA GLU A 152 -23.09 6.85 -5.06
C GLU A 152 -21.61 6.76 -4.63
N ALA A 153 -20.96 7.88 -4.34
CA ALA A 153 -19.56 7.89 -3.92
C ALA A 153 -19.38 7.21 -2.55
N TRP A 154 -18.25 6.51 -2.37
CA TRP A 154 -17.98 5.74 -1.16
C TRP A 154 -18.09 6.55 0.15
N PRO A 155 -17.73 7.86 0.23
CA PRO A 155 -17.88 8.59 1.49
C PRO A 155 -19.35 8.71 1.89
N LEU A 156 -20.24 8.90 0.93
CA LEU A 156 -21.69 9.02 1.18
C LEU A 156 -22.31 7.67 1.56
N ARG A 157 -21.74 6.57 1.08
CA ARG A 157 -22.14 5.20 1.44
C ARG A 157 -21.70 4.78 2.85
N LEU A 158 -20.80 5.52 3.50
CA LEU A 158 -20.43 5.27 4.88
C LEU A 158 -21.56 5.63 5.87
N LYS A 159 -22.39 6.64 5.56
CA LYS A 159 -23.45 7.12 6.47
C LYS A 159 -24.32 6.01 7.08
N PRO A 160 -24.91 5.09 6.29
CA PRO A 160 -25.70 3.99 6.85
C PRO A 160 -24.87 2.96 7.63
N LEU A 161 -23.55 2.87 7.40
CA LEU A 161 -22.66 1.89 8.04
C LEU A 161 -22.12 2.37 9.38
N ILE A 162 -21.86 3.67 9.53
CA ILE A 162 -21.23 4.24 10.73
C ILE A 162 -22.17 5.15 11.53
N HIS A 163 -23.40 5.37 11.05
CA HIS A 163 -24.42 6.21 11.67
C HIS A 163 -23.96 7.65 11.99
N ARG A 164 -23.08 8.22 11.16
CA ARG A 164 -22.61 9.61 11.24
C ARG A 164 -22.90 10.31 9.92
N ASP A 165 -23.04 11.63 9.96
CA ASP A 165 -23.15 12.41 8.73
C ASP A 165 -21.86 12.32 7.92
N THR A 166 -22.00 12.32 6.60
CA THR A 166 -20.89 12.14 5.68
C THR A 166 -20.93 13.17 4.55
N ALA A 167 -19.77 13.71 4.18
CA ALA A 167 -19.61 14.53 2.98
C ALA A 167 -18.51 13.97 2.07
N SER A 168 -18.55 14.36 0.79
CA SER A 168 -17.58 13.92 -0.22
C SER A 168 -17.05 15.12 -0.99
N TYR A 169 -15.73 15.33 -0.92
CA TYR A 169 -14.99 16.20 -1.83
C TYR A 169 -14.23 15.33 -2.82
N ALA A 170 -14.74 15.29 -4.05
CA ALA A 170 -14.14 14.55 -5.16
C ALA A 170 -13.44 15.54 -6.10
N PHE A 171 -12.14 15.35 -6.30
CA PHE A 171 -11.32 16.17 -7.18
C PHE A 171 -10.91 15.35 -8.41
N ALA A 172 -11.49 15.64 -9.56
CA ALA A 172 -11.11 14.95 -10.79
C ALA A 172 -9.77 15.47 -11.29
N ASP A 173 -8.83 14.56 -11.57
CA ASP A 173 -7.60 14.86 -12.29
C ASP A 173 -6.80 16.04 -11.68
N THR A 174 -6.77 16.07 -10.35
CA THR A 174 -6.22 17.18 -9.56
C THR A 174 -5.06 16.69 -8.71
N SER A 175 -3.98 17.47 -8.66
CA SER A 175 -2.82 17.16 -7.82
C SER A 175 -3.07 17.45 -6.35
N VAL A 176 -2.26 16.85 -5.46
CA VAL A 176 -2.36 17.12 -4.01
C VAL A 176 -2.19 18.62 -3.71
N ALA A 177 -1.28 19.30 -4.42
CA ALA A 177 -1.05 20.73 -4.24
C ALA A 177 -2.26 21.60 -4.66
N ASP A 178 -2.99 21.18 -5.68
CA ASP A 178 -4.21 21.89 -6.11
C ASP A 178 -5.37 21.65 -5.14
N ILE A 179 -5.46 20.46 -4.55
CA ILE A 179 -6.41 20.15 -3.47
C ILE A 179 -6.14 21.05 -2.25
N ASP A 180 -4.87 21.17 -1.82
CA ASP A 180 -4.50 22.08 -0.73
C ASP A 180 -4.92 23.53 -1.03
N ARG A 181 -4.60 24.01 -2.24
CA ARG A 181 -4.98 25.37 -2.66
C ARG A 181 -6.49 25.58 -2.61
N TYR A 182 -7.27 24.62 -3.08
CA TYR A 182 -8.74 24.69 -3.00
C TYR A 182 -9.23 24.78 -1.56
N LEU A 183 -8.75 23.87 -0.69
CA LEU A 183 -9.18 23.79 0.71
C LEU A 183 -8.71 24.97 1.55
N SER A 184 -7.64 25.67 1.14
CA SER A 184 -7.21 26.92 1.78
C SER A 184 -8.29 28.02 1.77
N THR A 185 -9.23 27.96 0.83
CA THR A 185 -10.35 28.92 0.71
C THR A 185 -11.65 28.40 1.32
N ARG A 186 -11.68 27.13 1.75
CA ARG A 186 -12.86 26.42 2.27
C ARG A 186 -12.43 25.54 3.43
N PRO A 187 -12.12 26.16 4.59
CA PRO A 187 -11.62 25.40 5.72
C PRO A 187 -12.70 24.45 6.24
N ILE A 188 -12.23 23.29 6.71
CA ILE A 188 -13.03 22.22 7.31
C ILE A 188 -12.52 22.08 8.75
N HIS A 189 -13.43 22.01 9.72
CA HIS A 189 -13.09 21.96 11.14
C HIS A 189 -13.93 20.90 11.86
N ASN A 190 -13.39 20.31 12.92
CA ASN A 190 -14.08 19.32 13.77
C ASN A 190 -14.64 18.12 13.00
N THR A 191 -13.90 17.67 11.99
CA THR A 191 -14.29 16.52 11.17
C THR A 191 -13.29 15.37 11.28
N LEU A 192 -13.78 14.16 11.01
CA LEU A 192 -12.93 13.03 10.64
C LEU A 192 -12.74 13.05 9.13
N ILE A 193 -11.52 13.32 8.67
CA ILE A 193 -11.17 13.36 7.26
C ILE A 193 -10.56 12.02 6.85
N ILE A 194 -11.14 11.42 5.81
CA ILE A 194 -10.60 10.23 5.15
C ILE A 194 -10.01 10.66 3.82
N LEU A 195 -8.68 10.64 3.73
CA LEU A 195 -7.92 11.17 2.62
C LEU A 195 -7.49 10.07 1.64
N ALA A 196 -7.85 10.18 0.38
CA ALA A 196 -7.45 9.28 -0.71
C ALA A 196 -6.91 10.10 -1.90
N VAL A 197 -5.69 10.60 -1.79
CA VAL A 197 -5.09 11.54 -2.75
C VAL A 197 -3.69 11.11 -3.21
N GLY A 198 -3.32 11.52 -4.42
CA GLY A 198 -1.98 11.33 -4.98
C GLY A 198 -1.93 10.37 -6.16
N ALA A 199 -3.04 9.71 -6.51
CA ALA A 199 -3.09 8.87 -7.70
C ALA A 199 -2.83 9.71 -8.96
N HIS A 200 -3.36 10.94 -9.02
CA HIS A 200 -3.07 11.83 -10.15
C HIS A 200 -1.58 12.16 -10.26
N ASP A 201 -0.95 12.61 -9.18
CA ASP A 201 0.49 12.92 -9.12
C ASP A 201 1.33 11.72 -9.58
N MET A 202 0.97 10.53 -9.07
CA MET A 202 1.60 9.26 -9.36
C MET A 202 1.40 8.75 -10.77
N LEU A 203 0.29 9.05 -11.44
CA LEU A 203 0.02 8.58 -12.80
C LEU A 203 0.53 9.56 -13.85
N PHE A 204 0.35 10.85 -13.60
CA PHE A 204 0.59 11.91 -14.60
C PHE A 204 1.95 12.59 -14.44
N GLY A 205 2.79 12.15 -13.50
CA GLY A 205 4.22 12.46 -13.55
C GLY A 205 4.60 13.80 -12.95
N GLN A 206 3.92 14.19 -11.87
CA GLN A 206 4.47 15.25 -11.02
C GLN A 206 5.86 14.85 -10.51
N SER A 207 6.66 15.83 -10.10
CA SER A 207 7.92 15.48 -9.47
C SER A 207 7.66 14.89 -8.07
N LEU A 208 8.49 13.94 -7.65
CA LEU A 208 8.38 13.36 -6.30
C LEU A 208 8.50 14.44 -5.22
N THR A 209 9.29 15.48 -5.48
CA THR A 209 9.46 16.64 -4.60
C THR A 209 8.17 17.46 -4.48
N ASP A 210 7.49 17.72 -5.59
CA ASP A 210 6.23 18.47 -5.59
C ASP A 210 5.13 17.70 -4.87
N TYR A 211 5.02 16.39 -5.14
CA TYR A 211 4.10 15.51 -4.42
C TYR A 211 4.36 15.52 -2.91
N ARG A 212 5.64 15.37 -2.50
CA ARG A 212 6.03 15.40 -1.08
C ARG A 212 5.65 16.73 -0.42
N ASN A 213 5.98 17.85 -1.04
CA ASN A 213 5.73 19.18 -0.50
C ASN A 213 4.22 19.46 -0.43
N GLY A 214 3.49 19.12 -1.49
CA GLY A 214 2.03 19.26 -1.56
C GLY A 214 1.32 18.42 -0.50
N LEU A 215 1.71 17.16 -0.33
CA LEU A 215 1.14 16.28 0.69
C LEU A 215 1.45 16.78 2.11
N SER A 216 2.68 17.23 2.36
CA SER A 216 3.05 17.79 3.67
C SER A 216 2.22 19.03 3.99
N ALA A 217 2.08 19.96 3.04
CA ALA A 217 1.29 21.18 3.22
C ALA A 217 -0.19 20.86 3.48
N LEU A 218 -0.74 19.92 2.70
CA LEU A 218 -2.12 19.48 2.86
C LEU A 218 -2.34 18.86 4.25
N LEU A 219 -1.50 17.90 4.67
CA LEU A 219 -1.65 17.27 5.98
C LEU A 219 -1.49 18.28 7.11
N THR A 220 -0.48 19.15 7.07
CA THR A 220 -0.30 20.24 8.07
C THR A 220 -1.58 21.06 8.24
N ARG A 221 -2.28 21.39 7.14
CA ARG A 221 -3.55 22.13 7.21
C ARG A 221 -4.68 21.30 7.80
N LEU A 222 -4.85 20.07 7.31
CA LEU A 222 -5.99 19.24 7.70
C LEU A 222 -5.88 18.80 9.16
N THR A 223 -4.69 18.42 9.62
CA THR A 223 -4.48 17.94 11.00
C THR A 223 -4.50 19.06 12.05
N ALA A 224 -4.58 20.34 11.66
CA ALA A 224 -4.62 21.44 12.61
C ALA A 224 -5.88 21.38 13.50
N ASP A 225 -7.04 21.13 12.90
CA ASP A 225 -8.35 21.16 13.57
C ASP A 225 -9.21 19.91 13.27
N ASN A 226 -8.63 18.89 12.63
CA ASN A 226 -9.36 17.69 12.24
C ASN A 226 -8.59 16.42 12.59
N ARG A 227 -9.33 15.33 12.79
CA ARG A 227 -8.76 13.99 12.80
C ARG A 227 -8.58 13.55 11.36
N VAL A 228 -7.39 13.11 10.97
CA VAL A 228 -7.11 12.70 9.60
C VAL A 228 -6.68 11.24 9.59
N ILE A 229 -7.31 10.46 8.72
CA ILE A 229 -6.82 9.16 8.31
C ILE A 229 -6.58 9.20 6.80
N MET A 230 -5.56 8.51 6.33
CA MET A 230 -5.21 8.46 4.92
C MET A 230 -5.29 7.04 4.41
N ILE A 231 -5.73 6.85 3.17
CA ILE A 231 -5.69 5.56 2.49
C ILE A 231 -4.44 5.53 1.62
N GLU A 232 -3.61 4.51 1.81
CA GLU A 232 -2.46 4.29 0.96
C GLU A 232 -2.91 3.88 -0.44
N ILE A 233 -2.38 4.54 -1.47
CA ILE A 233 -2.73 4.25 -2.85
C ILE A 233 -1.79 3.16 -3.39
N PRO A 234 -2.30 2.11 -4.05
CA PRO A 234 -1.45 1.13 -4.72
C PRO A 234 -0.50 1.81 -5.72
N VAL A 235 0.80 1.60 -5.54
CA VAL A 235 1.82 2.27 -6.37
C VAL A 235 2.10 1.50 -7.65
N PRO A 236 2.27 2.19 -8.80
CA PRO A 236 2.79 1.55 -10.01
C PRO A 236 4.23 1.04 -9.79
N LEU A 237 4.58 -0.06 -10.44
CA LEU A 237 5.91 -0.69 -10.36
C LEU A 237 7.07 0.28 -10.62
N ALA A 238 6.88 1.21 -11.56
CA ALA A 238 7.90 2.18 -11.94
C ALA A 238 8.05 3.34 -10.95
N ARG A 239 7.18 3.44 -9.91
CA ARG A 239 7.08 4.61 -9.03
C ARG A 239 6.96 4.23 -7.53
N PRO A 240 7.80 3.31 -7.01
CA PRO A 240 7.68 2.84 -5.62
C PRO A 240 7.94 3.93 -4.57
N TRP A 241 8.66 4.99 -4.96
CA TRP A 241 9.01 6.10 -4.08
C TRP A 241 7.82 6.94 -3.61
N TYR A 242 6.72 6.93 -4.35
CA TYR A 242 5.52 7.65 -3.95
C TYR A 242 4.87 7.05 -2.72
N GLY A 243 4.77 5.72 -2.64
CA GLY A 243 4.27 5.03 -1.44
C GLY A 243 5.17 5.26 -0.24
N TRP A 244 6.49 5.31 -0.44
CA TRP A 244 7.43 5.68 0.63
C TRP A 244 7.20 7.11 1.12
N VAL A 245 7.04 8.08 0.21
CA VAL A 245 6.74 9.47 0.58
C VAL A 245 5.40 9.56 1.32
N GLN A 246 4.36 8.89 0.82
CA GLN A 246 3.04 8.89 1.45
C GLN A 246 3.12 8.38 2.90
N ARG A 247 3.79 7.24 3.13
CA ARG A 247 4.02 6.68 4.46
C ARG A 247 4.83 7.61 5.36
N SER A 248 5.95 8.13 4.86
CA SER A 248 6.84 8.99 5.65
C SER A 248 6.20 10.31 6.04
N ILE A 249 5.40 10.91 5.16
CA ILE A 249 4.68 12.15 5.44
C ILE A 249 3.49 11.90 6.37
N ALA A 250 2.78 10.76 6.25
CA ALA A 250 1.74 10.36 7.20
C ALA A 250 2.29 10.25 8.62
N GLU A 251 3.40 9.52 8.78
CA GLU A 251 4.09 9.33 10.07
C GLU A 251 4.54 10.67 10.69
N GLN A 252 5.09 11.58 9.88
CA GLN A 252 5.50 12.92 10.34
C GLN A 252 4.35 13.78 10.87
N HIS A 253 3.11 13.52 10.44
CA HIS A 253 1.91 14.26 10.84
C HIS A 253 1.01 13.45 11.78
N ASP A 254 1.50 12.31 12.30
CA ASP A 254 0.71 11.39 13.13
C ASP A 254 -0.63 10.98 12.49
N VAL A 255 -0.63 10.83 11.16
CA VAL A 255 -1.80 10.42 10.38
C VAL A 255 -1.80 8.91 10.23
N ALA A 256 -2.86 8.29 10.74
CA ALA A 256 -3.12 6.87 10.56
C ALA A 256 -3.26 6.52 9.06
N LEU A 257 -2.55 5.49 8.61
CA LEU A 257 -2.51 5.09 7.21
C LEU A 257 -3.17 3.72 6.99
N ILE A 258 -4.36 3.72 6.39
CA ILE A 258 -5.07 2.52 5.97
C ILE A 258 -4.25 1.81 4.86
N PRO A 259 -3.94 0.51 5.01
CA PRO A 259 -3.08 -0.20 4.07
C PRO A 259 -3.66 -0.25 2.66
N ARG A 260 -2.79 -0.15 1.66
CA ARG A 260 -3.17 -0.16 0.24
C ARG A 260 -3.96 -1.39 -0.21
N ARG A 261 -3.83 -2.52 0.50
CA ARG A 261 -4.59 -3.74 0.21
C ARG A 261 -6.10 -3.52 0.28
N VAL A 262 -6.55 -2.56 1.10
CA VAL A 262 -7.97 -2.21 1.19
C VAL A 262 -8.50 -1.71 -0.16
N ILE A 263 -7.76 -0.82 -0.83
CA ILE A 263 -8.13 -0.35 -2.18
C ILE A 263 -7.87 -1.45 -3.22
N ALA A 264 -6.74 -2.13 -3.15
CA ALA A 264 -6.39 -3.11 -4.18
C ALA A 264 -7.31 -4.35 -4.17
N ASP A 265 -7.84 -4.76 -3.02
CA ASP A 265 -8.91 -5.77 -2.93
C ASP A 265 -10.19 -5.29 -3.64
N VAL A 266 -10.56 -4.02 -3.48
CA VAL A 266 -11.72 -3.44 -4.19
C VAL A 266 -11.47 -3.44 -5.69
N LEU A 267 -10.30 -2.97 -6.14
CA LEU A 267 -9.99 -2.83 -7.55
C LEU A 267 -9.90 -4.19 -8.27
N PHE A 268 -9.25 -5.18 -7.66
CA PHE A 268 -8.85 -6.39 -8.37
C PHE A 268 -9.60 -7.65 -7.93
N ALA A 269 -10.01 -7.77 -6.67
CA ALA A 269 -10.65 -8.98 -6.16
C ALA A 269 -12.17 -9.05 -6.46
N VAL A 270 -12.86 -7.92 -6.61
CA VAL A 270 -14.32 -7.88 -6.79
C VAL A 270 -14.71 -7.69 -8.27
N PRO A 271 -15.39 -8.64 -8.92
CA PRO A 271 -15.83 -8.47 -10.29
C PRO A 271 -16.80 -7.30 -10.48
N GLY A 272 -16.56 -6.46 -11.47
CA GLY A 272 -17.39 -5.29 -11.76
C GLY A 272 -17.24 -4.13 -10.77
N ALA A 273 -16.26 -4.16 -9.86
CA ALA A 273 -16.00 -3.05 -8.94
C ALA A 273 -15.37 -1.82 -9.63
N THR A 274 -14.71 -2.02 -10.77
CA THR A 274 -14.14 -0.95 -11.59
C THR A 274 -14.83 -0.85 -12.94
N ALA A 275 -14.78 0.34 -13.55
CA ALA A 275 -15.16 0.57 -14.94
C ALA A 275 -14.21 -0.17 -15.90
N GLU A 276 -14.47 -0.01 -17.20
CA GLU A 276 -13.67 -0.64 -18.25
C GLU A 276 -12.18 -0.22 -18.25
N ASP A 277 -11.85 0.91 -17.64
CA ASP A 277 -10.48 1.37 -17.47
C ASP A 277 -9.72 0.71 -16.32
N GLY A 278 -10.40 -0.05 -15.46
CA GLY A 278 -9.79 -0.73 -14.31
C GLY A 278 -9.34 0.18 -13.18
N LEU A 279 -9.68 1.47 -13.22
CA LEU A 279 -9.24 2.49 -12.26
C LEU A 279 -10.41 3.17 -11.55
N HIS A 280 -11.46 3.55 -12.28
CA HIS A 280 -12.61 4.23 -11.69
C HIS A 280 -13.57 3.23 -11.07
N LEU A 281 -14.07 3.55 -9.88
CA LEU A 281 -15.01 2.66 -9.19
C LEU A 281 -16.41 2.76 -9.80
N THR A 282 -17.04 1.60 -9.94
CA THR A 282 -18.48 1.52 -10.19
C THR A 282 -19.24 1.75 -8.87
N PRO A 283 -20.58 1.87 -8.89
CA PRO A 283 -21.36 1.93 -7.67
C PRO A 283 -21.11 0.73 -6.73
N ALA A 284 -20.87 -0.47 -7.29
CA ALA A 284 -20.50 -1.66 -6.52
C ALA A 284 -19.09 -1.53 -5.90
N GLY A 285 -18.13 -0.97 -6.62
CA GLY A 285 -16.79 -0.68 -6.08
C GLY A 285 -16.82 0.33 -4.94
N HIS A 286 -17.59 1.41 -5.10
CA HIS A 286 -17.79 2.39 -4.03
C HIS A 286 -18.45 1.79 -2.78
N GLN A 287 -19.45 0.91 -2.96
CA GLN A 287 -20.07 0.19 -1.85
C GLN A 287 -19.06 -0.70 -1.12
N ARG A 288 -18.29 -1.50 -1.86
CA ARG A 288 -17.29 -2.39 -1.26
C ARG A 288 -16.21 -1.60 -0.52
N LEU A 289 -15.77 -0.47 -1.07
CA LEU A 289 -14.78 0.39 -0.42
C LEU A 289 -15.35 0.96 0.88
N ALA A 290 -16.59 1.45 0.88
CA ALA A 290 -17.24 1.96 2.09
C ALA A 290 -17.33 0.88 3.19
N GLU A 291 -17.71 -0.36 2.84
CA GLU A 291 -17.74 -1.48 3.78
C GLU A 291 -16.37 -1.82 4.35
N SER A 292 -15.34 -1.84 3.51
CA SER A 292 -13.97 -2.10 3.98
C SER A 292 -13.45 -0.99 4.88
N LEU A 293 -13.80 0.27 4.61
CA LEU A 293 -13.41 1.41 5.44
C LEU A 293 -14.17 1.46 6.75
N ALA A 294 -15.46 1.10 6.77
CA ALA A 294 -16.27 1.07 7.98
C ALA A 294 -15.61 0.23 9.09
N ALA A 295 -14.95 -0.89 8.75
CA ALA A 295 -14.21 -1.72 9.70
C ALA A 295 -13.04 -1.02 10.41
N TYR A 296 -12.54 0.10 9.89
CA TYR A 296 -11.52 0.93 10.54
C TYR A 296 -12.12 2.12 11.31
N LEU A 297 -13.40 2.41 11.10
CA LEU A 297 -14.11 3.55 11.67
C LEU A 297 -15.02 3.17 12.83
N THR A 298 -15.44 1.91 12.90
CA THR A 298 -16.25 1.34 13.98
C THR A 298 -15.39 0.46 14.87
N PRO A 299 -15.48 0.59 16.21
CA PRO A 299 -14.84 -0.36 17.13
C PRO A 299 -15.41 -1.79 17.03
#